data_AF-A0A9K3DC34-F1
#
_entry.id   AF-A0A9K3DC34-F1
#
_cell.length_a   1.000
_cell.length_b   1.000
_cell.length_c   1.000
_cell.angle_alpha   90.00
_cell.angle_beta   90.00
_cell.angle_gamma   90.00
#
_symmetry.space_group_name_H-M   'P 1'
#
loop_
_entity.id
_entity.type
_entity.pdbx_description
1 polymer ?
#
loop_
_entity_poly.entity_id
_entity_poly.type
_entity_poly.pdbx_seq_one_letter_code
_entity_poly.pdbx_strand_id
1 'polypeptide(L)'
;MCSVPNRVHVLGPKEGESNLFMPGLVNHPTEPSLGIKVVNIRPANRQIKQPFLQALYTDFDPVTGVVTACVDGGALTYLRTGASNGVAAKYLARED
;
A
#
# COMPACT_ATOMS: atom_id res chain seq x y z
N MET A 1 -5.14 4.66 18.18
CA MET A 1 -4.23 5.74 17.71
C MET A 1 -3.43 5.18 16.54
N CYS A 2 -3.23 5.93 15.45
CA CYS A 2 -2.45 5.41 14.31
C CYS A 2 -1.12 6.16 14.20
N SER A 3 -0.04 5.44 13.91
CA SER A 3 1.25 6.02 13.54
C SER A 3 1.53 5.66 12.09
N VAL A 4 1.28 6.61 11.19
CA VAL A 4 1.43 6.45 9.75
C VAL A 4 2.33 7.58 9.26
N PRO A 5 3.66 7.39 9.25
CA PRO A 5 4.57 8.43 8.80
C PRO A 5 4.40 8.68 7.30
N ASN A 6 4.96 9.80 6.84
CA ASN A 6 5.08 10.02 5.40
C ASN A 6 5.86 8.86 4.76
N ARG A 7 5.35 8.39 3.63
CA ARG A 7 6.04 7.36 2.83
C ARG A 7 7.44 7.83 2.46
N VAL A 8 8.40 6.92 2.51
CA VAL A 8 9.74 7.17 1.96
C VAL A 8 9.67 6.96 0.45
N HIS A 9 10.11 7.97 -0.30
CA HIS A 9 10.12 7.96 -1.75
C HIS A 9 11.57 7.89 -2.24
N VAL A 10 11.92 6.74 -2.82
CA VAL A 10 13.20 6.55 -3.53
C VAL A 10 12.92 6.65 -5.02
N LEU A 11 13.59 7.60 -5.69
CA LEU A 11 13.43 7.79 -7.13
C LEU A 11 13.80 6.53 -7.89
N GLY A 12 13.06 6.24 -8.97
CA GLY A 12 13.39 5.14 -9.85
C GLY A 12 14.54 5.46 -10.81
N PRO A 13 15.09 4.45 -11.50
CA PRO A 13 16.17 4.65 -12.48
C PRO A 13 15.82 5.56 -13.65
N LYS A 14 14.53 5.67 -14.01
CA LYS A 14 14.04 6.56 -15.07
C LYS A 14 13.11 7.62 -14.51
N GLU A 15 12.98 8.72 -15.25
CA GLU A 15 12.02 9.78 -14.93
C GLU A 15 10.59 9.22 -14.84
N GLY A 16 9.84 9.68 -13.84
CA GLY A 16 8.48 9.21 -13.56
C GLY A 16 8.40 7.83 -12.89
N GLU A 17 9.52 7.16 -12.62
CA GLU A 17 9.55 5.92 -11.84
C GLU A 17 9.73 6.19 -10.35
N SER A 18 9.18 5.32 -9.52
CA SER A 18 9.20 5.52 -8.06
C SER A 18 9.25 4.20 -7.31
N ASN A 19 9.91 4.20 -6.15
CA ASN A 19 9.88 3.12 -5.17
C ASN A 19 9.39 3.73 -3.86
N LEU A 20 8.30 3.23 -3.33
CA LEU A 20 7.67 3.79 -2.13
C LEU A 20 7.67 2.74 -1.03
N PHE A 21 8.10 3.17 0.14
CA PHE A 21 8.09 2.37 1.37
C PHE A 21 7.08 3.02 2.32
N MET A 22 6.05 2.27 2.65
CA MET A 22 4.85 2.78 3.33
C MET A 22 4.59 1.96 4.59
N PRO A 23 5.29 2.24 5.71
CA PRO A 23 5.01 1.60 6.98
C PRO A 23 3.77 2.23 7.64
N GLY A 24 3.09 1.45 8.47
CA GLY A 24 1.99 1.96 9.29
C GLY A 24 1.69 1.05 10.47
N LEU A 25 1.43 1.68 11.61
CA LEU A 25 0.87 1.06 12.81
C LEU A 25 -0.56 1.58 13.01
N VAL A 26 -1.52 0.67 13.10
CA VAL A 26 -2.87 0.94 13.54
C VAL A 26 -3.01 0.35 14.93
N ASN A 27 -3.01 1.19 15.97
CA ASN A 27 -3.23 0.75 17.35
C ASN A 27 -4.73 0.76 17.67
N HIS A 28 -5.45 -0.24 17.15
CA HIS A 28 -6.86 -0.49 17.45
C HIS A 28 -6.97 -1.27 18.78
N PRO A 29 -7.97 -1.00 19.65
CA PRO A 29 -8.04 -1.62 20.98
C PRO A 29 -8.12 -3.15 20.97
N THR A 30 -8.76 -3.74 19.95
CA THR A 30 -8.96 -5.19 19.85
C THR A 30 -8.16 -5.86 18.73
N GLU A 31 -7.67 -5.07 17.77
CA GLU A 31 -7.08 -5.58 16.52
C GLU A 31 -5.92 -4.67 16.07
N PRO A 32 -4.84 -4.56 16.87
CA PRO A 32 -3.68 -3.79 16.44
C PRO A 32 -3.06 -4.42 15.20
N SER A 33 -2.51 -3.59 14.31
CA SER A 33 -1.87 -4.06 13.07
C SER A 33 -0.62 -3.25 12.77
N LEU A 34 0.45 -3.94 12.38
CA LEU A 34 1.72 -3.33 11.99
C LEU A 34 2.16 -3.93 10.66
N GLY A 35 2.40 -3.08 9.66
CA GLY A 35 2.84 -3.56 8.38
C GLY A 35 3.61 -2.54 7.57
N ILE A 36 4.23 -3.03 6.50
CA ILE A 36 4.88 -2.20 5.49
C ILE A 36 4.48 -2.67 4.10
N LYS A 37 4.12 -1.70 3.26
CA LYS A 37 4.02 -1.93 1.83
C LYS A 37 5.26 -1.38 1.13
N VAL A 38 5.90 -2.21 0.31
CA VAL A 38 6.91 -1.77 -0.65
C VAL A 38 6.29 -1.82 -2.03
N VAL A 39 6.33 -0.71 -2.76
CA VAL A 39 5.72 -0.62 -4.10
C VAL A 39 6.64 0.07 -5.10
N ASN A 40 6.79 -0.57 -6.25
CA ASN A 40 7.58 -0.09 -7.37
C ASN A 40 6.64 0.30 -8.51
N ILE A 41 6.74 1.55 -8.94
CA ILE A 41 5.95 2.11 -10.04
C ILE A 41 6.89 2.27 -11.23
N ARG A 42 6.54 1.59 -12.33
CA ARG A 42 7.27 1.51 -13.60
C ARG A 42 6.27 1.65 -14.75
N PRO A 43 5.93 2.87 -15.19
CA PRO A 43 4.94 3.09 -16.25
C PRO A 43 5.26 2.33 -17.54
N ALA A 44 6.55 2.19 -17.88
CA ALA A 44 7.05 1.51 -19.06
C ALA A 44 6.81 -0.02 -19.05
N ASN A 45 6.52 -0.65 -17.91
CA ASN A 45 6.24 -2.09 -17.84
C ASN A 45 5.06 -2.52 -18.73
N ARG A 46 4.13 -1.59 -19.02
CA ARG A 46 3.03 -1.84 -19.97
C ARG A 46 3.53 -2.28 -21.35
N GLN A 47 4.69 -1.78 -21.79
CA GLN A 47 5.28 -2.10 -23.09
C GLN A 47 5.76 -3.56 -23.15
N ILE A 48 6.14 -4.14 -22.01
CA ILE A 48 6.59 -5.53 -21.87
C ILE A 48 5.52 -6.43 -21.25
N LYS A 49 4.25 -6.02 -21.29
CA LYS A 49 3.09 -6.77 -20.75
C LYS A 49 3.23 -7.15 -19.28
N GLN A 50 3.91 -6.33 -18.49
CA GLN A 50 4.01 -6.46 -17.04
C GLN A 50 3.14 -5.42 -16.34
N PRO A 51 2.64 -5.69 -15.12
CA PRO A 51 2.01 -4.67 -14.30
C PRO A 51 2.90 -3.44 -14.13
N PHE A 52 2.32 -2.25 -14.33
CA PHE A 52 3.02 -0.99 -14.12
C PHE A 52 3.35 -0.72 -12.65
N LEU A 53 2.69 -1.45 -11.75
CA LEU A 53 2.88 -1.42 -10.32
C LEU A 53 3.17 -2.85 -9.84
N GLN A 54 4.25 -3.02 -9.12
CA GLN A 54 4.64 -4.26 -8.44
C GLN A 54 4.77 -3.96 -6.95
N ALA A 55 4.22 -4.79 -6.07
CA ALA A 55 4.26 -4.51 -4.64
C ALA A 55 4.26 -5.78 -3.79
N LEU A 56 4.82 -5.62 -2.59
CA LEU A 56 4.82 -6.61 -1.52
C LEU A 56 4.24 -5.95 -0.27
N TYR A 57 3.46 -6.69 0.50
CA TYR A 57 3.05 -6.29 1.84
C TYR A 57 3.54 -7.32 2.85
N THR A 58 4.22 -6.84 3.89
CA THR A 58 4.64 -7.64 5.03
C THR A 58 3.86 -7.19 6.26
N ASP A 59 3.23 -8.15 6.92
CA ASP A 59 2.55 -7.99 8.19
C ASP A 59 3.45 -8.46 9.32
N PHE A 60 3.34 -7.79 10.46
CA PHE A 60 4.08 -8.09 11.67
C PHE A 60 3.12 -8.15 12.84
N ASP A 61 3.36 -9.08 13.76
CA ASP A 61 2.75 -9.05 15.06
C ASP A 61 3.16 -7.73 15.76
N PRO A 62 2.21 -6.86 16.13
CA PRO A 62 2.51 -5.51 16.62
C PRO A 62 3.15 -5.48 18.02
N VAL A 63 3.16 -6.62 18.73
CA VAL A 63 3.73 -6.75 20.09
C VAL A 63 5.13 -7.37 20.04
N THR A 64 5.30 -8.46 19.29
CA THR A 64 6.54 -9.25 19.21
C THR A 64 7.43 -8.84 18.05
N GLY A 65 6.88 -8.19 17.03
CA GLY A 65 7.59 -7.82 15.80
C GLY A 65 7.86 -8.99 14.86
N VAL A 66 7.35 -10.19 15.16
CA VAL A 66 7.50 -11.37 14.30
C VAL A 66 6.73 -11.17 13.00
N VAL A 67 7.34 -11.53 11.87
CA VAL A 67 6.66 -11.55 10.57
C VAL A 67 5.57 -12.61 10.58
N THR A 68 4.33 -12.19 10.37
CA THR A 68 3.14 -13.05 10.36
C THR A 68 2.73 -13.41 8.95
N ALA A 69 2.92 -12.50 7.99
CA ALA A 69 2.58 -12.74 6.59
C ALA A 69 3.44 -11.92 5.63
N CYS A 70 3.58 -12.46 4.42
CA CYS A 70 4.17 -11.78 3.27
C CYS A 70 3.30 -12.09 2.05
N VAL A 71 2.63 -11.08 1.51
CA VAL A 71 1.57 -11.26 0.50
C VAL A 71 1.76 -10.33 -0.69
N ASP A 72 1.09 -10.68 -1.80
CA ASP A 72 1.06 -9.85 -3.00
C ASP A 72 0.47 -8.47 -2.69
N GLY A 73 1.32 -7.44 -2.70
CA GLY A 73 0.93 -6.06 -2.43
C GLY A 73 0.27 -5.38 -3.62
N GLY A 74 0.38 -5.94 -4.82
CA GLY A 74 -0.24 -5.43 -6.05
C GLY A 74 -1.74 -5.66 -6.03
N ALA A 75 -2.16 -6.92 -5.83
CA ALA A 75 -3.54 -7.32 -5.62
C ALA A 75 -4.18 -6.55 -4.45
N LEU A 76 -3.48 -6.48 -3.30
CA LEU A 76 -3.93 -5.70 -2.15
C LEU A 76 -4.07 -4.20 -2.48
N THR A 77 -3.15 -3.64 -3.28
CA THR A 77 -3.22 -2.24 -3.70
C THR A 77 -4.46 -1.97 -4.56
N TYR A 78 -4.83 -2.86 -5.48
CA TYR A 78 -6.04 -2.70 -6.27
C TYR A 78 -7.29 -2.71 -5.39
N LEU A 79 -7.43 -3.71 -4.52
CA LEU A 79 -8.58 -3.85 -3.63
C LEU A 79 -8.72 -2.65 -2.69
N ARG A 80 -7.65 -2.29 -1.95
CA ARG A 80 -7.72 -1.21 -0.95
C ARG A 80 -7.92 0.17 -1.57
N THR A 81 -7.37 0.41 -2.77
CA THR A 81 -7.55 1.71 -3.46
C THR A 81 -9.00 1.83 -3.92
N GLY A 82 -9.56 0.77 -4.50
CA GLY A 82 -10.97 0.70 -4.85
C GLY A 82 -11.88 0.90 -3.64
N ALA A 83 -11.63 0.20 -2.54
CA ALA A 83 -12.41 0.33 -1.31
C ALA A 83 -12.36 1.75 -0.71
N SER A 84 -11.17 2.35 -0.62
CA SER A 84 -11.02 3.73 -0.12
C SER A 84 -11.76 4.74 -1.00
N ASN A 85 -11.69 4.57 -2.32
CA ASN A 85 -12.42 5.42 -3.26
C ASN A 85 -13.93 5.20 -3.15
N GLY A 86 -14.37 3.95 -2.95
CA GLY A 86 -15.78 3.61 -2.75
C GLY A 86 -16.36 4.24 -1.49
N VAL A 87 -15.62 4.24 -0.38
CA VAL A 87 -16.00 4.96 0.84
C VAL A 87 -16.11 6.46 0.55
N ALA A 88 -15.11 7.06 -0.11
CA ALA A 88 -15.16 8.48 -0.46
C ALA A 88 -16.38 8.80 -1.35
N ALA A 89 -16.62 8.01 -2.40
CA ALA A 89 -17.75 8.18 -3.30
C ALA A 89 -19.09 8.06 -2.56
N LYS A 90 -19.24 7.11 -1.63
CA LYS A 90 -20.46 6.94 -0.82
C LYS A 90 -20.86 8.22 -0.07
N TYR A 91 -19.90 9.02 0.36
CA TYR A 91 -20.16 10.22 1.16
C TYR A 91 -20.03 11.54 0.38
N LEU A 92 -19.37 11.53 -0.77
CA LEU A 92 -19.00 12.75 -1.50
C LEU A 92 -19.51 12.82 -2.94
N ALA A 93 -19.93 11.70 -3.53
CA ALA A 93 -20.54 11.72 -4.87
C ALA A 93 -21.96 12.29 -4.78
N ARG A 94 -22.45 12.84 -5.90
CA ARG A 94 -23.88 13.13 -6.02
C ARG A 94 -24.65 11.82 -6.07
N GLU A 95 -25.91 11.87 -5.65
CA GLU A 95 -26.79 10.70 -5.65
C GLU A 95 -27.27 10.33 -7.07
N ASP A 96 -27.12 11.26 -8.03
CA ASP A 96 -27.44 11.15 -9.45
C ASP A 96 -26.19 11.09 -10.36
#